data_AF-A0A9D6X8K1-F1
#
_entry.id   AF-A0A9D6X8K1-F1
#
_cell.length_a   1.000
_cell.length_b   1.000
_cell.length_c   1.000
_cell.angle_alpha   90.00
_cell.angle_beta   90.00
_cell.angle_gamma   90.00
#
_symmetry.space_group_name_H-M   'P 1'
#
loop_
_entity.id
_entity.type
_entity.pdbx_description
1 polymer ?
#
loop_
_entity_poly.entity_id
_entity_poly.type
_entity_poly.pdbx_seq_one_letter_code
_entity_poly.pdbx_strand_id
1 'polypeptide(L)' 'MRPVTTVAVVVFTLVAGLHLARIVLDWKVIIGESVVAVGGTSIPMWVSYLGAVIPAGLAAMLWRESR' A
#
# COMPACT_ATOMS: atom_id res chain seq x y z
N MET A 1 -9.02 21.01 -6.96
CA MET A 1 -7.78 20.48 -6.34
C MET A 1 -6.55 21.04 -7.05
N ARG A 2 -5.47 21.36 -6.32
CA ARG A 2 -4.18 21.73 -6.94
C ARG A 2 -3.55 20.51 -7.63
N PRO A 3 -2.73 20.67 -8.68
CA PRO A 3 -2.13 19.54 -9.40
C PRO A 3 -1.41 18.55 -8.47
N VAL A 4 -0.66 19.08 -7.49
CA VAL A 4 0.05 18.26 -6.48
C VAL A 4 -0.92 17.44 -5.63
N THR A 5 -2.05 18.02 -5.24
CA THR A 5 -3.10 17.34 -4.46
C THR A 5 -3.67 16.16 -5.25
N THR A 6 -3.94 16.36 -6.54
CA THR A 6 -4.43 15.30 -7.43
C THR A 6 -3.43 14.16 -7.52
N VAL A 7 -2.14 14.45 -7.72
CA VAL A 7 -1.09 13.42 -7.78
C VAL A 7 -1.02 12.66 -6.46
N ALA A 8 -1.06 13.34 -5.31
CA ALA A 8 -1.03 12.68 -4.00
C ALA A 8 -2.23 11.74 -3.81
N VAL A 9 -3.46 12.18 -4.14
CA VAL A 9 -4.67 11.33 -4.08
C VAL A 9 -4.52 10.09 -4.95
N VAL A 10 -4.02 10.25 -6.19
CA VAL A 10 -3.83 9.13 -7.11
C VAL A 10 -2.79 8.14 -6.56
N VAL A 11 -1.63 8.63 -6.11
CA VAL A 11 -0.57 7.76 -5.56
C VAL A 11 -1.06 7.00 -4.33
N PHE A 12 -1.71 7.67 -3.38
CA PHE A 12 -2.24 7.00 -2.21
C PHE A 12 -3.32 5.98 -2.56
N THR A 13 -4.17 6.27 -3.53
CA THR A 13 -5.18 5.31 -4.01
C THR A 13 -4.54 4.09 -4.65
N LEU A 14 -3.50 4.28 -5.47
CA LEU A 14 -2.76 3.16 -6.08
C LEU A 14 -2.05 2.30 -5.04
N VAL A 15 -1.40 2.91 -4.05
CA VAL A 15 -0.74 2.18 -2.95
C VAL A 15 -1.76 1.39 -2.14
N ALA A 16 -2.88 2.01 -1.76
CA ALA A 16 -3.96 1.32 -1.07
C ALA A 16 -4.51 0.15 -1.91
N GLY A 17 -4.70 0.38 -3.21
CA GLY A 17 -5.13 -0.64 -4.17
C GLY A 17 -4.16 -1.82 -4.27
N LEU A 18 -2.85 -1.56 -4.26
CA LEU A 18 -1.83 -2.62 -4.27
C LEU A 18 -1.88 -3.46 -2.98
N HIS A 19 -2.04 -2.83 -1.83
CA HIS A 19 -2.20 -3.54 -0.56
C HIS A 19 -3.49 -4.37 -0.52
N LEU A 20 -4.59 -3.82 -1.03
CA LEU A 20 -5.85 -4.55 -1.18
C LEU A 20 -5.70 -5.75 -2.13
N ALA A 21 -5.05 -5.56 -3.28
CA ALA A 21 -4.76 -6.65 -4.21
C ALA A 21 -3.92 -7.74 -3.55
N ARG A 22 -2.88 -7.35 -2.78
CA ARG A 22 -2.08 -8.29 -2.00
C ARG A 22 -2.92 -9.09 -1.01
N ILE A 23 -3.86 -8.46 -0.31
CA ILE A 23 -4.75 -9.11 0.66
C ILE A 23 -5.71 -10.08 -0.04
N VAL A 24 -6.36 -9.64 -1.12
CA VAL A 24 -7.36 -10.44 -1.85
C VAL A 24 -6.73 -11.64 -2.55
N LEU A 25 -5.51 -11.49 -3.07
CA LEU A 25 -4.77 -12.54 -3.76
C LEU A 25 -3.90 -13.39 -2.83
N ASP A 26 -3.91 -13.12 -1.51
CA ASP A 26 -3.01 -13.72 -0.51
C ASP A 26 -1.53 -13.72 -0.94
N TRP A 27 -1.08 -12.63 -1.56
CA TRP A 27 0.26 -12.54 -2.12
C TRP A 27 1.31 -12.46 -1.01
N LYS A 28 2.09 -13.54 -0.90
CA LYS A 28 3.24 -13.66 -0.01
C LYS A 28 4.42 -12.83 -0.52
N VAL A 29 4.89 -11.91 0.32
CA VAL A 29 6.08 -11.10 0.07
C VAL A 29 7.16 -11.60 1.02
N ILE A 30 8.25 -12.09 0.46
CA ILE A 30 9.41 -12.60 1.19
C ILE A 30 10.56 -11.65 0.89
N ILE A 31 11.20 -11.14 1.94
CA ILE A 31 12.41 -10.31 1.82
C ILE A 31 13.61 -11.17 2.18
N GLY A 32 14.67 -11.10 1.39
CA GLY A 32 15.94 -11.79 1.68
C GLY A 32 16.20 -13.07 0.90
N GLU A 33 15.52 -13.32 -0.22
CA GLU A 33 15.94 -14.36 -1.16
C GLU A 33 17.21 -13.91 -1.90
N SER A 34 18.36 -14.07 -1.25
CA SER A 34 19.61 -14.26 -1.97
C SER A 34 19.63 -15.70 -2.48
N VAL A 35 20.12 -15.91 -3.71
CA VAL A 35 20.36 -17.24 -4.31
C VAL A 35 21.25 -18.15 -3.42
N VAL A 36 21.80 -17.61 -2.32
CA VAL A 36 22.68 -18.29 -1.37
C VAL A 36 22.14 -18.29 0.09
N ALA A 37 21.05 -17.59 0.42
CA ALA A 37 20.60 -17.47 1.82
C ALA A 37 19.35 -18.30 2.13
N VAL A 38 19.54 -19.37 2.89
CA VAL A 38 18.47 -20.18 3.51
C VAL A 38 17.87 -19.39 4.68
N GLY A 39 16.92 -18.48 4.42
CA GLY A 39 16.31 -17.68 5.51
C GLY A 39 15.54 -16.43 5.11
N GLY A 40 14.66 -16.50 4.12
CA GLY A 40 13.78 -15.38 3.78
C GLY A 40 12.82 -15.03 4.93
N THR A 41 12.69 -13.75 5.26
CA THR A 41 11.68 -13.28 6.23
C THR A 41 10.39 -12.94 5.48
N SER A 42 9.31 -13.66 5.78
CA SER A 42 7.99 -13.35 5.24
C SER A 42 7.44 -12.08 5.88
N ILE A 43 7.03 -11.10 5.05
CA ILE A 43 6.30 -9.94 5.56
C ILE A 43 4.91 -10.39 6.00
N PRO A 44 4.54 -10.23 7.28
CA PRO A 44 3.25 -10.66 7.77
C PRO A 44 2.10 -9.84 7.17
N MET A 45 0.93 -10.46 7.01
CA MET A 45 -0.21 -9.87 6.29
C MET A 45 -0.77 -8.61 6.96
N TRP A 46 -0.63 -8.48 8.29
CA TRP A 46 -1.13 -7.33 9.04
C TRP A 46 -0.52 -5.99 8.56
N VAL A 47 0.71 -6.03 8.03
CA VAL A 47 1.37 -4.84 7.45
C VAL A 47 0.56 -4.33 6.25
N SER A 48 -0.01 -5.22 5.45
CA SER A 48 -0.85 -4.84 4.31
C SER A 48 -2.18 -4.23 4.74
N TYR A 49 -2.76 -4.65 5.87
CA TYR A 49 -3.98 -4.02 6.38
C TYR A 49 -3.75 -2.55 6.70
N LEU A 50 -2.65 -2.24 7.39
CA LEU A 50 -2.25 -0.85 7.66
C LEU A 50 -1.91 -0.11 6.37
N GLY A 51 -1.17 -0.77 5.48
CA GLY A 51 -0.81 -0.25 4.14
C GLY A 51 -2.00 -0.01 3.22
N ALA A 52 -3.17 -0.62 3.46
CA ALA A 52 -4.40 -0.31 2.75
C ALA A 52 -5.16 0.85 3.42
N VAL A 53 -5.37 0.77 4.74
CA VAL A 53 -6.23 1.69 5.49
C VAL A 53 -5.66 3.10 5.55
N ILE A 54 -4.36 3.25 5.87
CA ILE A 54 -3.74 4.57 6.05
C ILE A 54 -3.77 5.39 4.75
N PRO A 55 -3.23 4.90 3.62
CA PRO A 55 -3.25 5.70 2.39
C PRO A 55 -4.65 5.89 1.83
N ALA A 56 -5.58 4.93 1.98
CA ALA A 56 -6.98 5.15 1.61
C ALA A 56 -7.61 6.29 2.44
N GLY A 57 -7.38 6.30 3.75
CA GLY A 57 -7.82 7.38 4.64
C GLY A 57 -7.23 8.73 4.26
N LEU A 58 -5.92 8.80 4.01
CA LEU A 58 -5.25 10.02 3.56
C LEU A 58 -5.78 10.52 2.22
N ALA A 59 -6.00 9.64 1.25
CA ALA A 59 -6.59 9.99 -0.04
C ALA A 59 -8.00 10.57 0.13
N ALA A 60 -8.84 9.95 0.97
CA ALA A 60 -10.19 10.40 1.23
C ALA A 60 -10.23 11.75 1.96
N MET A 61 -9.39 11.94 2.98
CA MET A 61 -9.27 13.21 3.71
C MET A 61 -8.80 14.33 2.77
N LEU A 62 -7.77 14.06 1.97
CA LEU A 62 -7.20 15.04 1.05
C LEU A 62 -8.18 15.42 -0.07
N TRP A 63 -8.94 14.46 -0.60
CA TRP A 63 -10.04 14.74 -1.52
C TRP A 63 -11.07 15.66 -0.87
N ARG A 64 -11.53 15.31 0.34
CA ARG A 64 -12.58 16.07 1.04
C ARG A 64 -12.18 17.51 1.34
N GLU A 65 -10.92 17.73 1.72
CA GLU A 65 -10.38 19.07 1.97
C GLU A 65 -10.25 19.91 0.69
N SER A 66 -10.06 19.25 -0.46
CA SER A 66 -9.76 19.93 -1.72
C SER A 66 -10.92 20.01 -2.71
N ARG A 67 -12.08 19.50 -2.30
CA ARG A 67 -13.38 19.63 -2.97
C ARG A 67 -14.11 20.86 -2.45
#